data_AF-A0A7L2S2L3-F1
#
_entry.id   AF-A0A7L2S2L3-F1
#
_cell.length_a   1.000
_cell.length_b   1.000
_cell.length_c   1.000
_cell.angle_alpha   90.00
_cell.angle_beta   90.00
_cell.angle_gamma   90.00
#
_symmetry.space_group_name_H-M   'P 1'
#
loop_
_entity.id
_entity.type
_entity.pdbx_description
1 polymer ?
#
loop_
_entity_poly.entity_id
_entity_poly.type
_entity_poly.pdbx_seq_one_letter_code
_entity_poly.pdbx_strand_id
1 'polypeptide(L)'
;FITTNCALQFSSRGVRPGLTTVLARNLDKNTMGYLQWRWGIQSAMNTSIVRDTKTSHFTVALQLGIPHSFMMVSYQHKFQDEDQTRVKGSLKAGFFGTIVEYGAERKISRHSVLGATVSVGVPQGVSLKVKLNRASQTYFFPVHLTDQLLPSAVFYATVGPLIIYFAMHRLVIKPYLRAQKERELEKQRESTASDILQKKQEAEAAVRLMQESVRRIIEAEEARMGLIVVNAWYGKFVNDNSRKNEKVKVIDVTVPLQCLVKDSKLILTEASKAGLPGFYDPCVGEEKSLKVLYQFRGVLHQVMSADNEALRIPKQ
;
A
#
# COMPACT_ATOMS: atom_id res chain seq x y z
N PHE A 1 26.55 12.82 -25.55
CA PHE A 1 26.45 12.07 -26.81
C PHE A 1 25.77 12.95 -27.85
N ILE A 2 26.08 12.75 -29.13
CA ILE A 2 25.47 13.48 -30.24
C ILE A 2 24.80 12.44 -31.13
N THR A 3 23.52 12.60 -31.41
CA THR A 3 22.79 11.77 -32.39
C THR A 3 22.29 12.66 -33.51
N THR A 4 22.55 12.24 -34.74
CA THR A 4 22.09 12.93 -35.94
C THR A 4 21.13 11.99 -36.68
N ASN A 5 19.95 12.49 -37.00
CA ASN A 5 18.95 11.76 -37.76
C ASN A 5 18.63 12.57 -39.02
N CYS A 6 18.75 11.91 -40.18
CA CYS A 6 18.47 12.49 -41.48
C CYS A 6 17.20 11.86 -42.02
N ALA A 7 16.24 12.68 -42.41
CA ALA A 7 14.97 12.27 -43.00
C ALA A 7 14.78 12.96 -44.35
N LEU A 8 14.33 12.21 -45.35
CA LEU A 8 13.99 12.73 -46.67
C LEU A 8 12.50 12.49 -46.92
N GLN A 9 11.74 13.57 -47.09
CA GLN A 9 10.33 13.49 -47.42
C GLN A 9 10.14 13.74 -48.91
N PHE A 10 9.65 12.73 -49.63
CA PHE A 10 9.28 12.82 -51.04
C PHE A 10 7.80 13.25 -51.14
N SER A 11 7.53 14.38 -51.80
CA SER A 11 6.19 14.89 -52.06
C SER A 11 6.05 15.25 -53.54
N SER A 12 4.82 15.38 -54.05
CA SER A 12 4.56 15.79 -55.44
C SER A 12 5.11 17.18 -55.79
N ARG A 13 5.47 17.98 -54.78
CA ARG A 13 6.12 19.30 -54.91
C ARG A 13 7.66 19.25 -54.82
N GLY A 14 8.28 18.06 -54.80
CA GLY A 14 9.73 17.87 -54.76
C GLY A 14 10.24 17.17 -53.48
N VAL A 15 11.56 16.99 -53.42
CA VAL A 15 12.26 16.36 -52.28
C VAL A 15 12.50 17.40 -51.18
N ARG A 16 12.06 17.13 -49.96
CA ARG A 16 12.35 17.98 -48.79
C ARG A 16 13.29 17.25 -47.83
N PRO A 17 14.57 17.63 -47.77
CA PRO A 17 15.49 17.11 -46.77
C PRO A 17 15.17 17.71 -45.40
N GLY A 18 15.29 16.89 -44.36
CA GLY A 18 15.20 17.27 -42.96
C GLY A 18 16.35 16.65 -42.18
N LEU A 19 17.02 17.44 -41.34
CA LEU A 19 18.10 16.96 -40.48
C LEU A 19 17.78 17.33 -39.05
N THR A 20 17.74 16.37 -38.14
CA THR A 20 17.60 16.63 -36.71
C THR A 20 18.85 16.18 -35.99
N THR A 21 19.59 17.12 -35.42
CA THR A 21 20.75 16.86 -34.58
C THR A 21 20.36 17.04 -33.11
N VAL A 22 20.69 16.08 -32.27
CA VAL A 22 20.45 16.13 -30.82
C VAL A 22 21.80 16.00 -30.13
N LEU A 23 22.18 17.03 -29.38
CA LEU A 23 23.33 17.06 -28.51
C LEU A 23 22.83 16.92 -27.07
N ALA A 24 23.21 15.83 -26.42
CA ALA A 24 22.93 15.60 -25.01
C ALA A 24 24.22 15.65 -24.21
N ARG A 25 24.26 16.44 -23.14
CA ARG A 25 25.43 16.56 -22.26
C ARG A 25 24.97 16.47 -20.80
N ASN A 26 25.67 15.64 -20.03
CA ASN A 26 25.52 15.64 -18.57
C ASN A 26 26.15 16.91 -18.04
N LEU A 27 25.33 17.78 -17.44
CA LEU A 27 25.76 19.02 -16.80
C LEU A 27 26.11 18.76 -15.32
N ASP A 28 25.45 17.77 -14.71
CA ASP A 28 25.67 17.30 -13.34
C ASP A 28 25.27 15.81 -13.23
N LYS A 29 25.55 15.15 -12.10
CA LYS A 29 25.16 13.74 -11.85
C LYS A 29 23.67 13.49 -12.04
N ASN A 30 22.86 14.50 -11.70
CA ASN A 30 21.40 14.45 -11.75
C ASN A 30 20.79 15.39 -12.80
N THR A 31 21.63 16.06 -13.62
CA THR A 31 21.16 17.06 -14.59
C THR A 31 21.69 16.76 -15.99
N MET A 32 20.76 16.60 -16.94
CA MET A 32 21.05 16.42 -18.34
C MET A 32 20.55 17.60 -19.15
N GLY A 33 21.44 18.20 -19.94
CA GLY A 33 21.08 19.19 -20.95
C GLY A 33 20.91 18.52 -22.31
N TYR A 34 19.87 18.91 -23.03
CA TYR A 34 19.60 18.50 -24.41
C TYR A 34 19.46 19.74 -25.29
N LEU A 35 20.16 19.73 -26.41
CA LEU A 35 20.04 20.70 -27.47
C LEU A 35 19.66 19.96 -28.74
N GLN A 36 18.43 20.13 -29.21
CA GLN A 36 17.94 19.54 -30.45
C GLN A 36 17.79 20.63 -31.51
N TRP A 37 18.47 20.48 -32.63
CA TRP A 37 18.36 21.37 -33.77
C TRP A 37 17.75 20.61 -34.95
N ARG A 38 16.60 21.09 -35.41
CA ARG A 38 15.87 20.58 -36.57
C ARG A 38 16.05 21.56 -37.73
N TRP A 39 16.51 21.05 -38.85
CA TRP A 39 16.74 21.75 -40.10
C TRP A 39 15.83 21.19 -41.21
N GLY A 40 15.46 22.02 -42.18
CA GLY A 40 14.70 21.61 -43.36
C GLY A 40 13.20 21.81 -43.19
N ILE A 41 12.42 20.72 -43.23
CA ILE A 41 10.94 20.71 -43.30
C ILE A 41 10.28 21.55 -42.19
N GLN A 42 10.82 21.51 -40.96
CA GLN A 42 10.42 22.38 -39.85
C GLN A 42 11.69 22.81 -39.11
N SER A 43 12.05 24.10 -39.26
CA SER A 43 13.24 24.66 -38.62
C SER A 43 12.93 25.06 -37.18
N ALA A 44 13.53 24.34 -36.23
CA ALA A 44 13.33 24.57 -34.80
C ALA A 44 14.57 24.18 -33.98
N MET A 45 14.89 24.99 -32.98
CA MET A 45 15.93 24.74 -31.99
C MET A 45 15.25 24.55 -30.63
N ASN A 46 15.36 23.37 -30.04
CA ASN A 46 14.83 23.05 -28.72
C ASN A 46 16.00 22.87 -27.73
N THR A 47 16.04 23.74 -26.74
CA THR A 47 16.98 23.68 -25.62
C THR A 47 16.21 23.19 -24.40
N SER A 48 16.61 22.06 -23.81
CA SER A 48 15.95 21.56 -22.60
C SER A 48 16.95 21.10 -21.56
N ILE A 49 16.61 21.34 -20.30
CA ILE A 49 17.39 20.95 -19.14
C ILE A 49 16.46 20.11 -18.27
N VAL A 50 16.85 18.84 -18.08
CA VAL A 50 16.13 17.87 -17.26
C VAL A 50 16.97 17.58 -16.03
N ARG A 51 16.42 17.82 -14.85
CA ARG A 51 17.01 17.46 -13.57
C ARG A 51 16.17 16.37 -12.92
N ASP A 52 16.75 15.18 -12.80
CA ASP A 52 16.10 14.01 -12.22
C ASP A 52 16.73 13.69 -10.87
N THR A 53 15.92 13.74 -9.81
CA THR A 53 16.30 13.36 -8.45
C THR A 53 15.38 12.25 -7.95
N LYS A 54 15.77 11.58 -6.86
CA LYS A 54 14.97 10.48 -6.29
C LYS A 54 13.54 10.91 -5.92
N THR A 55 13.35 12.17 -5.54
CA THR A 55 12.07 12.74 -5.06
C THR A 55 11.41 13.69 -6.05
N SER A 56 12.14 14.26 -7.01
CA SER A 56 11.58 15.23 -7.95
C SER A 56 12.18 15.14 -9.35
N HIS A 57 11.35 15.35 -10.35
CA HIS A 57 11.79 15.64 -11.71
C HIS A 57 11.44 17.08 -12.05
N PHE A 58 12.42 17.79 -12.56
CA PHE A 58 12.26 19.15 -13.04
C PHE A 58 12.74 19.23 -14.47
N THR A 59 11.92 19.80 -15.36
CA THR A 59 12.26 19.97 -16.77
C THR A 59 11.95 21.38 -17.18
N VAL A 60 12.92 22.06 -17.79
CA VAL A 60 12.74 23.33 -18.48
C VAL A 60 13.07 23.09 -19.94
N ALA A 61 12.20 23.52 -20.85
CA ALA A 61 12.44 23.43 -22.28
C ALA A 61 12.07 24.76 -22.96
N LEU A 62 12.89 25.18 -23.91
CA LEU A 62 12.69 26.37 -24.71
C LEU A 62 12.91 25.98 -26.17
N GLN A 63 11.81 25.98 -26.92
CA GLN A 63 11.77 25.72 -28.34
C GLN A 63 11.61 27.04 -29.08
N LEU A 64 12.59 27.37 -29.92
CA LEU A 64 12.58 28.48 -30.86
C LEU A 64 12.45 27.91 -32.26
N GLY A 65 11.29 28.09 -32.88
CA GLY A 65 11.03 27.53 -34.22
C GLY A 65 9.92 28.27 -34.94
N ILE A 66 9.96 28.20 -36.26
CA ILE A 66 8.93 28.78 -37.13
C ILE A 66 8.06 27.61 -37.61
N PRO A 67 6.75 27.58 -37.32
CA PRO A 67 5.90 28.66 -36.79
C PRO A 67 5.70 28.67 -35.26
N HIS A 68 6.14 27.65 -34.50
CA HIS A 68 5.86 27.56 -33.06
C HIS A 68 7.11 27.69 -32.20
N SER A 69 7.16 28.80 -31.45
CA SER A 69 8.11 29.00 -30.36
C SER A 69 7.40 28.94 -29.01
N PHE A 70 7.93 28.16 -28.07
CA PHE A 70 7.37 28.01 -26.73
C PHE A 70 8.45 27.77 -25.66
N MET A 71 8.14 28.19 -24.44
CA MET A 71 8.84 27.86 -23.23
C MET A 71 7.97 26.95 -22.37
N MET A 72 8.53 25.89 -21.82
CA MET A 72 7.87 24.93 -20.96
C MET A 72 8.66 24.76 -19.67
N VAL A 73 7.97 24.81 -18.54
CA VAL A 73 8.50 24.49 -17.22
C VAL A 73 7.61 23.40 -16.64
N SER A 74 8.16 22.24 -16.28
CA SER A 74 7.41 21.16 -15.65
C SER A 74 8.12 20.65 -14.40
N TYR A 75 7.37 20.53 -13.33
CA TYR A 75 7.79 20.01 -12.05
C TYR A 75 6.94 18.79 -11.69
N GLN A 76 7.59 17.67 -11.40
CA GLN A 76 6.93 16.45 -10.98
C GLN A 76 7.52 15.98 -9.65
N HIS A 77 6.72 15.97 -8.61
CA HIS A 77 7.09 15.44 -7.31
C HIS A 77 6.72 13.96 -7.21
N LYS A 78 7.70 13.12 -6.89
CA LYS A 78 7.54 11.68 -6.66
C LYS A 78 7.52 11.44 -5.14
N PHE A 79 6.37 11.05 -4.61
CA PHE A 79 6.29 10.58 -3.23
C PHE A 79 6.77 9.13 -3.16
N GLN A 80 7.59 8.83 -2.15
CA GLN A 80 8.13 7.49 -1.87
C GLN A 80 7.19 6.68 -0.96
N ASP A 81 5.89 6.82 -1.14
CA ASP A 81 4.89 5.98 -0.46
C ASP A 81 4.73 4.64 -1.20
N GLU A 82 4.17 3.64 -0.50
CA GLU A 82 3.84 2.29 -1.04
C GLU A 82 3.11 2.36 -2.39
N ASP A 83 2.28 3.39 -2.59
CA ASP A 83 1.44 3.60 -3.78
C ASP A 83 2.08 4.50 -4.87
N GLN A 84 3.35 4.91 -4.72
CA GLN A 84 4.12 5.71 -5.70
C GLN A 84 3.32 6.87 -6.33
N THR A 85 2.72 7.72 -5.49
CA THR A 85 1.97 8.90 -5.96
C THR A 85 2.92 9.93 -6.59
N ARG A 86 2.53 10.49 -7.73
CA ARG A 86 3.30 11.46 -8.51
C ARG A 86 2.43 12.65 -8.80
N VAL A 87 2.80 13.82 -8.27
CA VAL A 87 2.11 15.07 -8.58
C VAL A 87 2.88 15.78 -9.67
N LYS A 88 2.20 16.21 -10.72
CA LYS A 88 2.76 16.90 -11.88
C LYS A 88 2.15 18.29 -11.98
N GLY A 89 2.99 19.30 -12.13
CA GLY A 89 2.61 20.65 -12.54
C GLY A 89 3.46 21.06 -13.72
N SER A 90 2.87 21.61 -14.77
CA SER A 90 3.59 22.13 -15.91
C SER A 90 2.93 23.38 -16.48
N LEU A 91 3.77 24.30 -16.94
CA LEU A 91 3.40 25.55 -17.56
C LEU A 91 4.08 25.60 -18.92
N LYS A 92 3.30 25.71 -19.99
CA LYS A 92 3.77 25.92 -21.36
C LYS A 92 3.31 27.29 -21.81
N ALA A 93 4.21 28.20 -22.08
CA ALA A 93 3.92 29.52 -22.62
C ALA A 93 4.58 29.66 -23.99
N GLY A 94 3.78 29.80 -25.05
CA GLY A 94 4.30 30.00 -26.40
C GLY A 94 3.53 31.05 -27.17
N PHE A 95 3.99 31.29 -28.39
CA PHE A 95 3.35 32.24 -29.32
C PHE A 95 1.91 31.84 -29.67
N PHE A 96 1.59 30.55 -29.54
CA PHE A 96 0.26 29.99 -29.77
C PHE A 96 -0.56 29.84 -28.47
N GLY A 97 -0.19 30.61 -27.45
CA GLY A 97 -0.91 30.73 -26.18
C GLY A 97 -0.25 29.99 -25.02
N THR A 98 -0.94 30.02 -23.88
CA THR A 98 -0.44 29.51 -22.59
C THR A 98 -1.29 28.33 -22.15
N ILE A 99 -0.64 27.24 -21.74
CA ILE A 99 -1.26 26.02 -21.24
C ILE A 99 -0.67 25.71 -19.87
N VAL A 100 -1.52 25.63 -18.87
CA VAL A 100 -1.23 25.17 -17.51
C VAL A 100 -1.77 23.75 -17.40
N GLU A 101 -0.90 22.78 -17.10
CA GLU A 101 -1.33 21.40 -16.82
C GLU A 101 -0.97 21.07 -15.38
N TYR A 102 -1.93 20.58 -14.60
CA TYR A 102 -1.67 20.05 -13.27
C TYR A 102 -2.40 18.73 -13.11
N GLY A 103 -1.83 17.81 -12.34
CA GLY A 103 -2.45 16.51 -12.14
C GLY A 103 -1.69 15.60 -11.20
N ALA A 104 -2.30 14.46 -10.94
CA ALA A 104 -1.76 13.43 -10.08
C ALA A 104 -1.83 12.08 -10.79
N GLU A 105 -0.77 11.30 -10.65
CA GLU A 105 -0.71 9.89 -11.03
C GLU A 105 -0.52 9.05 -9.76
N ARG A 106 -1.24 7.94 -9.67
CA ARG A 106 -1.14 6.99 -8.56
C ARG A 106 -1.06 5.58 -9.12
N LYS A 107 -0.18 4.77 -8.53
CA LYS A 107 -0.12 3.35 -8.82
C LYS A 107 -1.26 2.67 -8.06
N ILE A 108 -2.16 1.99 -8.76
CA ILE A 108 -3.30 1.27 -8.17
C ILE A 108 -2.96 -0.21 -7.99
N SER A 109 -2.15 -0.77 -8.89
CA SER A 109 -1.74 -2.18 -8.86
C SER A 109 -0.29 -2.32 -9.30
N ARG A 110 0.31 -3.51 -9.13
CA ARG A 110 1.69 -3.83 -9.56
C ARG A 110 1.97 -3.41 -11.00
N HIS A 111 0.97 -3.53 -11.88
CA HIS A 111 1.07 -3.23 -13.31
C HIS A 111 0.09 -2.15 -13.78
N SER A 112 -0.52 -1.36 -12.89
CA SER A 112 -1.52 -0.35 -13.29
C SER A 112 -1.28 0.99 -12.61
N VAL A 113 -1.08 2.03 -13.43
CA VAL A 113 -0.90 3.41 -13.00
C VAL A 113 -2.04 4.24 -13.60
N LEU A 114 -2.79 4.91 -12.73
CA LEU A 114 -3.89 5.78 -13.12
C LEU A 114 -3.49 7.24 -12.86
N GLY A 115 -3.70 8.09 -13.85
CA GLY A 115 -3.42 9.51 -13.80
C GLY A 115 -4.61 10.34 -14.22
N ALA A 116 -4.82 11.45 -13.53
CA ALA A 116 -5.75 12.49 -13.92
C ALA A 116 -4.98 13.80 -14.01
N THR A 117 -4.97 14.40 -15.20
CA THR A 117 -4.31 15.68 -15.46
C THR A 117 -5.32 16.65 -16.07
N VAL A 118 -5.50 17.80 -15.45
CA VAL A 118 -6.29 18.89 -15.98
C VAL A 118 -5.36 19.82 -16.74
N SER A 119 -5.69 20.10 -18.00
CA SER A 119 -5.04 21.09 -18.84
C SER A 119 -5.98 22.27 -19.08
N VAL A 120 -5.50 23.46 -18.76
CA VAL A 120 -6.20 24.74 -18.89
C VAL A 120 -5.34 25.62 -19.79
N GLY A 121 -5.83 26.04 -20.94
CA GLY A 121 -5.04 26.90 -21.81
C GLY A 121 -5.83 27.71 -22.83
N VAL A 122 -5.22 28.77 -23.33
CA VAL A 122 -5.74 29.55 -24.47
C VAL A 122 -4.94 29.14 -25.71
N PRO A 123 -5.55 28.77 -26.85
CA PRO A 123 -7.00 28.69 -27.14
C PRO A 123 -7.65 27.34 -26.81
N GLN A 124 -6.92 26.36 -26.25
CA GLN A 124 -7.39 24.96 -26.08
C GLN A 124 -8.43 24.71 -24.96
N GLY A 125 -8.87 25.75 -24.25
CA GLY A 125 -9.88 25.67 -23.20
C GLY A 125 -9.48 24.81 -21.99
N VAL A 126 -10.47 24.17 -21.38
CA VAL A 126 -10.31 23.27 -20.22
C VAL A 126 -10.55 21.83 -20.66
N SER A 127 -9.57 20.96 -20.44
CA SER A 127 -9.67 19.54 -20.74
C SER A 127 -9.12 18.69 -19.59
N LEU A 128 -9.85 17.63 -19.26
CA LEU A 128 -9.45 16.60 -18.31
C LEU A 128 -8.89 15.41 -19.08
N LYS A 129 -7.62 15.10 -18.90
CA LYS A 129 -6.97 13.94 -19.51
C LYS A 129 -6.84 12.85 -18.45
N VAL A 130 -7.58 11.75 -18.64
CA VAL A 130 -7.47 10.55 -17.80
C VAL A 130 -6.58 9.54 -18.50
N LYS A 131 -5.50 9.12 -17.84
CA LYS A 131 -4.52 8.18 -18.38
C LYS A 131 -4.45 6.93 -17.53
N LEU A 132 -4.66 5.76 -18.11
CA LEU A 132 -4.48 4.47 -17.46
C LEU A 132 -3.38 3.69 -18.19
N ASN A 133 -2.24 3.54 -17.55
CA ASN A 133 -1.16 2.69 -18.02
C ASN A 133 -1.30 1.31 -17.39
N ARG A 134 -1.66 0.31 -18.20
CA ARG A 134 -1.72 -1.10 -17.79
C ARG A 134 -0.65 -1.90 -18.52
N ALA A 135 0.40 -2.28 -17.80
CA ALA A 135 1.60 -2.93 -18.35
C ALA A 135 2.20 -2.13 -19.52
N SER A 136 2.07 -2.60 -20.76
CA SER A 136 2.55 -1.92 -21.99
C SER A 136 1.47 -1.08 -22.69
N GLN A 137 0.21 -1.20 -22.28
CA GLN A 137 -0.91 -0.49 -22.89
C GLN A 137 -1.18 0.82 -22.15
N THR A 138 -1.30 1.91 -22.92
CA THR A 138 -1.66 3.23 -22.41
C THR A 138 -3.04 3.60 -22.93
N TYR A 139 -4.04 3.60 -22.05
CA TYR A 139 -5.37 4.10 -22.35
C TYR A 139 -5.41 5.60 -22.01
N PHE A 140 -5.81 6.41 -22.98
CA PHE A 140 -5.85 7.86 -22.85
C PHE A 140 -7.24 8.37 -23.23
N PHE A 141 -7.95 8.94 -22.26
CA PHE A 141 -9.30 9.46 -22.40
C PHE A 141 -9.28 10.97 -22.16
N PRO A 142 -9.18 11.79 -23.23
CA PRO A 142 -9.30 13.24 -23.13
C PRO A 142 -10.77 13.64 -23.12
N VAL A 143 -11.22 14.21 -22.01
CA VAL A 143 -12.55 14.82 -21.85
C VAL A 143 -12.38 16.33 -22.03
N HIS A 144 -12.83 16.86 -23.15
CA HIS A 144 -12.88 18.30 -23.39
C HIS A 144 -14.14 18.86 -22.72
N LEU A 145 -13.98 19.79 -21.77
CA LEU A 145 -15.13 20.38 -21.08
C LEU A 145 -15.63 21.62 -21.82
N THR A 146 -14.75 22.59 -22.06
CA THR A 146 -15.10 23.89 -22.66
C THR A 146 -13.93 24.46 -23.43
N ASP A 147 -14.19 25.14 -24.55
CA ASP A 147 -13.17 25.87 -25.32
C ASP A 147 -12.83 27.24 -24.71
N GLN A 148 -13.71 27.75 -23.83
CA GLN A 148 -13.51 29.00 -23.10
C GLN A 148 -12.95 28.75 -21.69
N LEU A 149 -12.12 29.68 -21.22
CA LEU A 149 -11.61 29.71 -19.85
C LEU A 149 -12.71 30.11 -18.87
N LEU A 150 -13.53 29.15 -18.46
CA LEU A 150 -14.53 29.34 -17.41
C LEU A 150 -13.98 28.78 -16.09
N PRO A 151 -13.92 29.59 -15.02
CA PRO A 151 -13.49 29.12 -13.69
C PRO A 151 -14.31 27.95 -13.17
N SER A 152 -15.61 27.91 -13.52
CA SER A 152 -16.51 26.80 -13.20
C SER A 152 -16.06 25.47 -13.85
N ALA A 153 -15.60 25.51 -15.12
CA ALA A 153 -15.10 24.32 -15.80
C ALA A 153 -13.82 23.78 -15.15
N VAL A 154 -12.92 24.67 -14.70
CA VAL A 154 -11.72 24.29 -13.93
C VAL A 154 -12.13 23.64 -12.60
N PHE A 155 -13.13 24.19 -11.91
CA PHE A 155 -13.65 23.61 -10.68
C PHE A 155 -14.21 22.20 -10.90
N TYR A 156 -15.05 21.98 -11.91
CA TYR A 156 -15.57 20.64 -12.21
C TYR A 156 -14.48 19.67 -12.65
N ALA A 157 -13.50 20.13 -13.43
CA ALA A 157 -12.38 19.31 -13.89
C ALA A 157 -11.46 18.83 -12.74
N THR A 158 -11.41 19.57 -11.63
CA THR A 158 -10.65 19.19 -10.43
C THR A 158 -11.46 18.38 -9.44
N VAL A 159 -12.62 18.90 -9.05
CA VAL A 159 -13.42 18.34 -7.98
C VAL A 159 -14.11 17.05 -8.42
N GLY A 160 -14.56 16.99 -9.69
CA GLY A 160 -15.22 15.80 -10.24
C GLY A 160 -14.36 14.53 -10.10
N PRO A 161 -13.15 14.47 -10.68
CA PRO A 161 -12.28 13.30 -10.56
C PRO A 161 -11.90 12.95 -9.12
N LEU A 162 -11.73 13.94 -8.24
CA LEU A 162 -11.44 13.73 -6.82
C LEU A 162 -12.60 13.05 -6.09
N ILE A 163 -13.83 13.54 -6.30
CA ILE A 163 -15.03 12.94 -5.70
C ILE A 163 -15.24 11.53 -6.24
N ILE A 164 -15.13 11.34 -7.56
CA ILE A 164 -15.27 10.02 -8.21
C ILE A 164 -14.22 9.05 -7.65
N TYR A 165 -12.97 9.49 -7.49
CA TYR A 165 -11.91 8.68 -6.90
C TYR A 165 -12.23 8.29 -5.45
N PHE A 166 -12.66 9.25 -4.63
CA PHE A 166 -12.98 8.99 -3.22
C PHE A 166 -14.18 8.04 -3.07
N ALA A 167 -15.23 8.26 -3.86
CA ALA A 167 -16.42 7.43 -3.89
C ALA A 167 -16.06 5.99 -4.32
N MET A 168 -15.32 5.82 -5.41
CA MET A 168 -14.87 4.51 -5.88
C MET A 168 -13.99 3.79 -4.85
N HIS A 169 -13.09 4.51 -4.18
CA HIS A 169 -12.22 3.94 -3.16
C HIS A 169 -13.00 3.45 -1.94
N ARG A 170 -13.98 4.23 -1.46
CA ARG A 170 -14.81 3.88 -0.30
C ARG A 170 -15.85 2.81 -0.61
N LEU A 171 -16.53 2.90 -1.75
CA LEU A 171 -17.72 2.09 -2.06
C LEU A 171 -17.42 0.81 -2.82
N VAL A 172 -16.32 0.75 -3.58
CA VAL A 172 -16.02 -0.43 -4.42
C VAL A 172 -14.72 -1.08 -3.97
N ILE A 173 -13.63 -0.32 -3.87
CA ILE A 173 -12.29 -0.90 -3.62
C ILE A 173 -12.21 -1.48 -2.20
N LYS A 174 -12.56 -0.71 -1.17
CA LYS A 174 -12.53 -1.19 0.22
C LYS A 174 -13.40 -2.43 0.48
N PRO A 175 -14.68 -2.50 0.06
CA PRO A 175 -15.47 -3.70 0.28
C PRO A 175 -14.98 -4.88 -0.55
N TYR A 176 -14.51 -4.67 -1.78
CA TYR A 176 -13.97 -5.75 -2.61
C TYR A 176 -12.70 -6.37 -1.98
N LEU A 177 -11.77 -5.54 -1.52
CA LEU A 177 -10.55 -6.02 -0.84
C LEU A 177 -10.86 -6.77 0.45
N ARG A 178 -11.86 -6.30 1.21
CA ARG A 178 -12.33 -7.00 2.43
C ARG A 178 -12.93 -8.36 2.08
N ALA A 179 -13.83 -8.42 1.10
CA ALA A 179 -14.45 -9.66 0.65
C ALA A 179 -13.40 -10.64 0.09
N GLN A 180 -12.36 -10.15 -0.60
CA GLN A 180 -11.27 -11.00 -1.06
C GLN A 180 -10.47 -11.58 0.11
N LYS A 181 -10.12 -10.75 1.11
CA LYS A 181 -9.42 -11.22 2.31
C LYS A 181 -10.24 -12.23 3.11
N GLU A 182 -11.55 -12.04 3.20
CA GLU A 182 -12.47 -13.00 3.82
C GLU A 182 -12.49 -14.34 3.07
N ARG A 183 -12.58 -14.33 1.74
CA ARG A 183 -12.52 -15.55 0.92
C ARG A 183 -11.19 -16.29 1.04
N GLU A 184 -10.08 -15.57 1.10
CA GLU A 184 -8.75 -16.16 1.31
C GLU A 184 -8.65 -16.81 2.69
N LEU A 185 -9.20 -16.16 3.73
CA LEU A 185 -9.30 -16.72 5.07
C LEU A 185 -10.21 -17.96 5.13
N GLU A 186 -11.35 -17.95 4.42
CA GLU A 186 -12.25 -19.10 4.31
C GLU A 186 -11.57 -20.30 3.66
N LYS A 187 -10.87 -20.09 2.54
CA LYS A 187 -10.10 -21.16 1.88
C LYS A 187 -9.02 -21.73 2.79
N GLN A 188 -8.32 -20.88 3.52
CA GLN A 188 -7.34 -21.33 4.51
C GLN A 188 -8.02 -22.18 5.59
N ARG A 189 -9.17 -21.74 6.12
CA ARG A 189 -9.93 -22.50 7.11
C ARG A 189 -10.38 -23.86 6.61
N GLU A 190 -10.88 -23.95 5.38
CA GLU A 190 -11.26 -25.21 4.77
C GLU A 190 -10.06 -26.16 4.65
N SER A 191 -8.91 -25.64 4.19
CA SER A 191 -7.70 -26.45 4.03
C SER A 191 -7.11 -26.95 5.36
N THR A 192 -7.28 -26.19 6.45
CA THR A 192 -6.68 -26.52 7.77
C THR A 192 -7.67 -27.19 8.72
N ALA A 193 -8.93 -27.42 8.31
CA ALA A 193 -9.96 -27.98 9.19
C ALA A 193 -9.63 -29.39 9.70
N SER A 194 -9.06 -30.25 8.83
CA SER A 194 -8.60 -31.60 9.21
C SER A 194 -7.47 -31.55 10.23
N ASP A 195 -6.50 -30.68 9.99
CA ASP A 195 -5.30 -30.55 10.82
C ASP A 195 -5.65 -30.01 12.22
N ILE A 196 -6.62 -29.10 12.30
CA ILE A 196 -7.15 -28.59 13.57
C ILE A 196 -7.82 -29.71 14.35
N LEU A 197 -8.60 -30.59 13.70
CA LEU A 197 -9.24 -31.72 14.35
C LEU A 197 -8.19 -32.66 14.97
N GLN A 198 -7.14 -33.00 14.22
CA GLN A 198 -6.08 -33.87 14.71
C GLN A 198 -5.33 -33.23 15.88
N LYS A 199 -4.90 -31.96 15.76
CA LYS A 199 -4.22 -31.24 16.84
C LYS A 199 -5.09 -31.07 18.08
N LYS A 200 -6.41 -30.91 17.90
CA LYS A 200 -7.36 -30.86 19.01
C LYS A 200 -7.37 -32.18 19.79
N GLN A 201 -7.39 -33.32 19.11
CA GLN A 201 -7.34 -34.63 19.76
C GLN A 201 -6.01 -34.84 20.50
N GLU A 202 -4.89 -34.46 19.87
CA GLU A 202 -3.55 -34.51 20.49
C GLU A 202 -3.48 -33.63 21.75
N ALA A 203 -4.02 -32.42 21.69
CA ALA A 203 -4.09 -31.50 22.81
C ALA A 203 -4.96 -32.04 23.95
N GLU A 204 -6.14 -32.59 23.65
CA GLU A 204 -7.01 -33.21 24.65
C GLU A 204 -6.36 -34.43 25.33
N ALA A 205 -5.62 -35.25 24.57
CA ALA A 205 -4.86 -36.37 25.12
C ALA A 205 -3.73 -35.88 26.05
N ALA A 206 -2.97 -34.86 25.63
CA ALA A 206 -1.94 -34.25 26.46
C ALA A 206 -2.51 -33.65 27.76
N VAL A 207 -3.65 -32.94 27.68
CA VAL A 207 -4.35 -32.37 28.84
C VAL A 207 -4.74 -33.47 29.83
N ARG A 208 -5.27 -34.61 29.35
CA ARG A 208 -5.62 -35.75 30.21
C ARG A 208 -4.42 -36.31 30.96
N LEU A 209 -3.27 -36.46 30.29
CA LEU A 209 -2.04 -36.97 30.91
C LEU A 209 -1.46 -35.99 31.95
N MET A 210 -1.67 -34.69 31.78
CA MET A 210 -1.16 -33.66 32.70
C MET A 210 -1.99 -33.51 33.98
N GLN A 211 -3.22 -34.03 34.04
CA GLN A 211 -4.13 -33.77 35.18
C GLN A 211 -3.54 -34.20 36.52
N GLU A 212 -2.86 -35.35 36.57
CA GLU A 212 -2.24 -35.85 37.82
C GLU A 212 -1.10 -34.95 38.29
N SER A 213 -0.23 -34.54 37.37
CA SER A 213 0.87 -33.62 37.65
C SER A 213 0.36 -32.26 38.11
N VAL A 214 -0.67 -31.73 37.45
CA VAL A 214 -1.27 -30.44 37.78
C VAL A 214 -1.88 -30.44 39.18
N ARG A 215 -2.57 -31.52 39.59
CA ARG A 215 -3.10 -31.63 40.96
C ARG A 215 -1.99 -31.53 42.01
N ARG A 216 -0.87 -32.24 41.81
CA ARG A 216 0.29 -32.17 42.71
C ARG A 216 0.90 -30.77 42.76
N ILE A 217 0.99 -30.09 41.62
CA ILE A 217 1.51 -28.71 41.54
C ILE A 217 0.57 -27.75 42.29
N ILE A 218 -0.74 -27.87 42.12
CA ILE A 218 -1.72 -27.03 42.81
C ILE A 218 -1.59 -27.19 44.33
N GLU A 219 -1.56 -28.42 44.84
CA GLU A 219 -1.39 -28.69 46.28
C GLU A 219 -0.07 -28.09 46.84
N ALA A 220 1.02 -28.22 46.09
CA ALA A 220 2.32 -27.68 46.48
C ALA A 220 2.37 -26.13 46.45
N GLU A 221 1.73 -25.50 45.47
CA GLU A 221 1.65 -24.04 45.34
C GLU A 221 0.66 -23.45 46.35
N GLU A 222 -0.45 -24.14 46.66
CA GLU A 222 -1.43 -23.71 47.66
C GLU A 222 -0.81 -23.65 49.07
N ALA A 223 -0.03 -24.67 49.45
CA ALA A 223 0.71 -24.68 50.71
C ALA A 223 1.70 -23.51 50.86
N ARG A 224 2.18 -22.95 49.75
CA ARG A 224 3.15 -21.84 49.71
C ARG A 224 2.52 -20.49 49.39
N MET A 225 1.19 -20.42 49.25
CA MET A 225 0.47 -19.25 48.73
C MET A 225 1.09 -18.71 47.43
N GLY A 226 1.47 -19.63 46.55
CA GLY A 226 2.17 -19.40 45.30
C GLY A 226 1.26 -19.01 44.15
N LEU A 227 1.64 -19.39 42.92
CA LEU A 227 0.93 -19.02 41.69
C LEU A 227 -0.06 -20.12 41.27
N ILE A 228 -1.36 -19.78 41.27
CA ILE A 228 -2.42 -20.69 40.83
C ILE A 228 -3.19 -20.05 39.67
N VAL A 229 -3.20 -20.71 38.52
CA VAL A 229 -3.98 -20.27 37.35
C VAL A 229 -5.43 -20.71 37.56
N VAL A 230 -6.34 -19.73 37.70
CA VAL A 230 -7.78 -19.98 37.91
C VAL A 230 -8.44 -20.28 36.57
N ASN A 231 -8.37 -19.31 35.65
CA ASN A 231 -8.93 -19.44 34.30
C ASN A 231 -7.90 -18.99 33.28
N ALA A 232 -7.78 -19.71 32.17
CA ALA A 232 -6.93 -19.28 31.08
C ALA A 232 -7.53 -19.68 29.73
N TRP A 233 -7.56 -18.71 28.83
CA TRP A 233 -8.29 -18.78 27.58
C TRP A 233 -7.37 -18.36 26.44
N TYR A 234 -7.32 -19.15 25.38
CA TYR A 234 -6.52 -18.86 24.20
C TYR A 234 -7.40 -18.84 22.94
N GLY A 235 -7.27 -17.80 22.13
CA GLY A 235 -8.02 -17.68 20.88
C GLY A 235 -8.25 -16.25 20.46
N LYS A 236 -9.28 -16.05 19.62
CA LYS A 236 -9.69 -14.72 19.18
C LYS A 236 -10.71 -14.15 20.16
N PHE A 237 -10.30 -13.14 20.94
CA PHE A 237 -11.26 -12.39 21.76
C PHE A 237 -11.92 -11.31 20.91
N VAL A 238 -13.24 -11.30 20.92
CA VAL A 238 -14.03 -10.25 20.28
C VAL A 238 -13.89 -8.99 21.14
N ASN A 239 -13.22 -7.96 20.61
CA ASN A 239 -13.33 -6.62 21.18
C ASN A 239 -14.77 -6.13 20.98
N ASP A 240 -15.34 -5.47 21.99
CA ASP A 240 -16.75 -5.02 22.08
C ASP A 240 -17.22 -4.17 20.88
N ASN A 241 -16.28 -3.65 20.08
CA ASN A 241 -16.52 -2.90 18.84
C ASN A 241 -16.76 -3.77 17.58
N SER A 242 -16.68 -5.10 17.68
CA SER A 242 -16.85 -6.03 16.54
C SER A 242 -18.26 -6.61 16.54
N ARG A 243 -18.92 -6.57 15.39
CA ARG A 243 -20.34 -6.93 15.19
C ARG A 243 -20.73 -8.30 15.80
N LYS A 244 -21.94 -8.33 16.36
CA LYS A 244 -22.69 -9.38 17.10
C LYS A 244 -22.70 -10.84 16.59
N ASN A 245 -21.90 -11.26 15.61
CA ASN A 245 -21.97 -12.61 15.01
C ASN A 245 -20.65 -13.38 14.92
N GLU A 246 -19.53 -12.88 15.46
CA GLU A 246 -18.32 -13.70 15.56
C GLU A 246 -18.46 -14.72 16.70
N LYS A 247 -18.55 -16.01 16.34
CA LYS A 247 -18.48 -17.10 17.32
C LYS A 247 -17.14 -16.97 18.07
N VAL A 248 -17.20 -16.80 19.39
CA VAL A 248 -16.02 -16.79 20.26
C VAL A 248 -15.34 -18.16 20.15
N LYS A 249 -14.25 -18.21 19.39
CA LYS A 249 -13.45 -19.42 19.18
C LYS A 249 -12.28 -19.39 20.14
N VAL A 250 -12.55 -19.83 21.35
CA VAL A 250 -11.63 -19.81 22.47
C VAL A 250 -11.49 -21.21 23.04
N ILE A 251 -10.26 -21.58 23.39
CA ILE A 251 -9.93 -22.84 24.05
C ILE A 251 -9.57 -22.56 25.50
N ASP A 252 -9.96 -23.50 26.37
CA ASP A 252 -9.55 -23.50 27.76
C ASP A 252 -8.15 -24.12 27.86
N VAL A 253 -7.20 -23.34 28.37
CA VAL A 253 -5.78 -23.71 28.52
C VAL A 253 -5.31 -23.61 29.97
N THR A 254 -6.25 -23.68 30.92
CA THR A 254 -5.97 -23.71 32.37
C THR A 254 -4.99 -24.81 32.76
N VAL A 255 -5.31 -26.06 32.41
CA VAL A 255 -4.53 -27.24 32.81
C VAL A 255 -3.12 -27.22 32.20
N PRO A 256 -2.94 -27.01 30.88
CA PRO A 256 -1.61 -26.89 30.29
C PRO A 256 -0.76 -25.77 30.91
N LEU A 257 -1.35 -24.61 31.18
CA LEU A 257 -0.62 -23.48 31.77
C LEU A 257 -0.22 -23.74 33.22
N GLN A 258 -1.10 -24.37 34.01
CA GLN A 258 -0.76 -24.73 35.38
C GLN A 258 0.41 -25.72 35.44
N CYS A 259 0.50 -26.63 34.47
CA CYS A 259 1.61 -27.58 34.37
C CYS A 259 2.97 -26.90 34.08
N LEU A 260 2.96 -25.69 33.51
CA LEU A 260 4.17 -24.92 33.20
C LEU A 260 4.63 -24.04 34.37
N VAL A 261 3.86 -23.95 35.46
CA VAL A 261 4.22 -23.19 36.66
C VAL A 261 5.33 -23.93 37.41
N LYS A 262 6.41 -23.22 37.74
CA LYS A 262 7.51 -23.72 38.57
C LYS A 262 7.95 -22.63 39.53
N ASP A 263 8.13 -22.97 40.81
CA ASP A 263 8.56 -22.06 41.88
C ASP A 263 7.73 -20.76 41.93
N SER A 264 6.40 -20.90 41.91
CA SER A 264 5.44 -19.79 41.90
C SER A 264 5.63 -18.76 40.76
N LYS A 265 6.23 -19.18 39.64
CA LYS A 265 6.44 -18.35 38.43
C LYS A 265 6.02 -19.10 37.17
N LEU A 266 5.49 -18.35 36.21
CA LEU A 266 5.16 -18.81 34.86
C LEU A 266 5.95 -17.95 33.87
N ILE A 267 6.77 -18.60 33.04
CA ILE A 267 7.59 -17.95 32.02
C ILE A 267 7.26 -18.59 30.67
N LEU A 268 6.60 -17.83 29.80
CA LEU A 268 6.39 -18.19 28.40
C LEU A 268 7.41 -17.45 27.53
N THR A 269 8.03 -18.18 26.60
CA THR A 269 8.99 -17.65 25.63
C THR A 269 8.28 -16.92 24.48
N GLU A 270 9.03 -16.15 23.68
CA GLU A 270 8.55 -15.44 22.47
C GLU A 270 8.31 -16.41 21.28
N ALA A 271 7.68 -17.55 21.55
CA ALA A 271 7.26 -18.51 20.53
C ALA A 271 5.72 -18.53 20.49
N SER A 272 5.15 -18.93 19.34
CA SER A 272 3.69 -19.08 19.23
C SER A 272 3.19 -20.05 20.30
N LYS A 273 2.22 -19.59 21.09
CA LYS A 273 1.64 -20.33 22.21
C LYS A 273 0.84 -21.54 21.73
N ALA A 274 0.46 -21.57 20.45
CA ALA A 274 -0.13 -22.73 19.79
C ALA A 274 0.80 -23.96 19.72
N GLY A 275 2.12 -23.77 19.85
CA GLY A 275 3.11 -24.87 19.84
C GLY A 275 3.33 -25.54 21.19
N LEU A 276 2.69 -25.04 22.26
CA LEU A 276 2.84 -25.60 23.60
C LEU A 276 2.05 -26.92 23.73
N PRO A 277 2.53 -27.87 24.54
CA PRO A 277 1.81 -29.13 24.72
C PRO A 277 0.45 -28.88 25.40
N GLY A 278 -0.62 -29.46 24.84
CA GLY A 278 -1.99 -29.19 25.28
C GLY A 278 -2.62 -27.91 24.70
N PHE A 279 -1.87 -27.17 23.87
CA PHE A 279 -2.42 -26.07 23.07
C PHE A 279 -2.70 -26.53 21.64
N TYR A 280 -3.68 -25.89 21.01
CA TYR A 280 -3.86 -25.93 19.57
C TYR A 280 -4.38 -24.58 19.09
N ASP A 281 -4.38 -24.35 17.78
CA ASP A 281 -4.83 -23.11 17.17
C ASP A 281 -6.32 -23.20 16.75
N PRO A 282 -7.26 -22.53 17.43
CA PRO A 282 -8.67 -22.53 17.03
C PRO A 282 -8.99 -21.55 15.88
N CYS A 283 -8.08 -20.61 15.57
CA CYS A 283 -8.31 -19.50 14.64
C CYS A 283 -7.08 -19.26 13.73
N VAL A 284 -6.79 -20.22 12.86
CA VAL A 284 -5.68 -20.13 11.90
C VAL A 284 -5.86 -18.91 11.00
N GLY A 285 -4.81 -18.09 10.87
CA GLY A 285 -4.79 -16.89 10.03
C GLY A 285 -5.42 -15.64 10.67
N GLU A 286 -5.94 -15.73 11.90
CA GLU A 286 -6.46 -14.58 12.65
C GLU A 286 -5.56 -14.21 13.83
N GLU A 287 -5.70 -12.98 14.31
CA GLU A 287 -4.99 -12.51 15.51
C GLU A 287 -5.54 -13.21 16.75
N LYS A 288 -4.62 -13.76 17.54
CA LYS A 288 -4.89 -14.57 18.73
C LYS A 288 -4.22 -13.96 19.93
N SER A 289 -4.87 -14.11 21.08
CA SER A 289 -4.34 -13.68 22.36
C SER A 289 -4.64 -14.71 23.44
N LEU A 290 -3.81 -14.66 24.48
CA LEU A 290 -3.95 -15.46 25.69
C LEU A 290 -4.42 -14.54 26.82
N LYS A 291 -5.55 -14.88 27.43
CA LYS A 291 -6.07 -14.23 28.64
C LYS A 291 -5.89 -15.19 29.81
N VAL A 292 -5.19 -14.73 30.85
CA VAL A 292 -4.92 -15.53 32.05
C VAL A 292 -5.45 -14.79 33.26
N LEU A 293 -6.24 -15.49 34.07
CA LEU A 293 -6.69 -15.12 35.39
C LEU A 293 -5.98 -16.04 36.38
N TYR A 294 -5.16 -15.46 37.25
CA TYR A 294 -4.36 -16.21 38.22
C TYR A 294 -4.47 -15.58 39.59
N GLN A 295 -4.24 -16.39 40.61
CA GLN A 295 -4.14 -16.01 42.00
C GLN A 295 -2.68 -16.11 42.43
N PHE A 296 -2.16 -15.07 43.08
CA PHE A 296 -0.84 -15.05 43.68
C PHE A 296 -0.94 -14.45 45.07
N ARG A 297 -0.45 -15.15 46.10
CA ARG A 297 -0.54 -14.71 47.52
C ARG A 297 -1.96 -14.31 47.95
N GLY A 298 -2.96 -15.06 47.48
CA GLY A 298 -4.38 -14.80 47.80
C GLY A 298 -5.06 -13.72 46.94
N VAL A 299 -4.32 -12.96 46.11
CA VAL A 299 -4.88 -11.87 45.28
C VAL A 299 -5.08 -12.34 43.84
N LEU A 300 -6.25 -12.02 43.27
CA LEU A 300 -6.58 -12.31 41.88
C LEU A 300 -6.03 -11.24 40.94
N HIS A 301 -5.40 -11.68 39.85
CA HIS A 301 -4.84 -10.85 38.81
C HIS A 301 -5.27 -11.33 37.43
N GLN A 302 -5.41 -10.39 36.50
CA GLN A 302 -5.74 -10.66 35.11
C GLN A 302 -4.62 -10.11 34.21
N VAL A 303 -4.16 -10.91 33.24
CA VAL A 303 -3.21 -10.47 32.21
C VAL A 303 -3.69 -10.95 30.84
N MET A 304 -3.52 -10.10 29.84
CA MET A 304 -3.68 -10.46 28.42
C MET A 304 -2.34 -10.32 27.72
N SER A 305 -2.04 -11.24 26.82
CA SER A 305 -0.80 -11.21 26.04
C SER A 305 -1.05 -11.72 24.62
N ALA A 306 -0.36 -11.15 23.62
CA ALA A 306 -0.46 -11.58 22.24
C ALA A 306 0.20 -12.96 22.02
N ASP A 307 -0.11 -13.67 20.93
CA ASP A 307 0.41 -15.03 20.67
C ASP A 307 1.95 -15.12 20.74
N ASN A 308 2.66 -14.17 20.11
CA ASN A 308 4.12 -14.18 20.03
C ASN A 308 4.83 -13.42 21.17
N GLU A 309 4.09 -12.86 22.12
CA GLU A 309 4.66 -12.03 23.18
C GLU A 309 5.03 -12.91 24.39
N ALA A 310 6.26 -12.72 24.90
CA ALA A 310 6.70 -13.36 26.14
C ALA A 310 5.86 -12.91 27.32
N LEU A 311 5.45 -13.87 28.14
CA LEU A 311 4.65 -13.63 29.34
C LEU A 311 5.41 -14.11 30.56
N ARG A 312 5.67 -13.19 31.50
CA ARG A 312 6.24 -13.49 32.82
C ARG A 312 5.25 -13.10 33.90
N ILE A 313 4.83 -14.08 34.69
CA ILE A 313 3.88 -13.92 35.79
C ILE A 313 4.48 -14.59 37.04
N PRO A 314 4.38 -13.99 38.24
CA PRO A 314 3.90 -12.63 38.53
C PRO A 314 4.87 -11.56 38.02
N LYS A 315 4.33 -10.37 37.67
CA LYS A 315 5.17 -9.20 37.37
C LYS A 315 5.78 -8.73 38.69
N GLN A 316 7.11 -8.67 38.77
CA GLN A 316 7.83 -8.05 39.89
C GLN A 316 7.53 -6.56 39.98
#